data_AF-A0A2G9M0W7-F1
#
_entry.id   AF-A0A2G9M0W7-F1
#
_cell.length_a   1.000
_cell.length_b   1.000
_cell.length_c   1.000
_cell.angle_alpha   90.00
_cell.angle_beta   90.00
_cell.angle_gamma   90.00
#
_symmetry.space_group_name_H-M   'P 1'
#
loop_
_entity.id
_entity.type
_entity.pdbx_description
1 polymer ?
#
loop_
_entity_poly.entity_id
_entity_poly.type
_entity_poly.pdbx_seq_one_letter_code
_entity_poly.pdbx_strand_id
1 'polypeptide(L)' 'EMREGREPRFAEGVADDSLFRKAGMTREKIKAAISDTSELLGNAEEQIEVVAENAGRLINKYKKESAYEPRGIV' A
#
# COMPACT_ATOMS: atom_id res chain seq x y z
N GLU A 1 -14.17 -15.37 -6.28
CA GLU A 1 -15.14 -14.44 -5.68
C GLU A 1 -14.58 -13.90 -4.38
N MET A 2 -14.21 -12.61 -4.31
CA MET A 2 -13.91 -11.98 -3.03
C MET A 2 -15.26 -11.65 -2.37
N ARG A 3 -15.56 -12.33 -1.26
CA ARG A 3 -16.78 -12.08 -0.47
C ARG A 3 -16.61 -10.77 0.29
N GLU A 4 -17.23 -9.70 -0.18
CA GLU A 4 -17.41 -8.48 0.60
C GLU A 4 -18.21 -8.77 1.88
N GLY A 5 -17.75 -8.23 3.01
CA GLY A 5 -18.58 -8.06 4.21
C GLY A 5 -18.32 -8.97 5.42
N ARG A 6 -17.24 -9.77 5.46
CA ARG A 6 -16.80 -10.40 6.73
C ARG A 6 -15.35 -10.09 7.01
N GLU A 7 -15.07 -9.66 8.23
CA GLU A 7 -13.71 -9.44 8.71
C GLU A 7 -12.87 -10.73 8.52
N PRO A 8 -11.72 -10.65 7.83
CA PRO A 8 -10.87 -11.82 7.61
C PRO A 8 -10.41 -12.41 8.95
N ARG A 9 -10.68 -13.70 9.17
CA ARG A 9 -10.30 -14.42 10.40
C ARG A 9 -8.94 -15.11 10.28
N PHE A 10 -8.01 -14.52 9.54
CA PHE A 10 -6.71 -15.13 9.26
C PHE A 10 -5.88 -15.27 10.55
N ALA A 11 -5.80 -14.20 11.33
CA ALA A 11 -5.03 -14.21 12.58
C ALA A 11 -5.57 -15.23 13.58
N GLU A 12 -6.90 -15.35 13.67
CA GLU A 12 -7.57 -16.34 14.51
C GLU A 12 -7.30 -17.76 14.00
N GLY A 13 -7.44 -18.00 12.69
CA GLY A 13 -7.21 -19.31 12.08
C GLY A 13 -5.77 -19.81 12.26
N VAL A 14 -4.78 -18.93 12.10
CA VAL A 14 -3.36 -19.30 12.27
C VAL A 14 -3.01 -19.53 13.74
N ALA A 15 -3.52 -18.71 14.66
CA ALA A 15 -3.24 -18.88 16.08
C ALA A 15 -3.89 -20.13 16.69
N ASP A 16 -5.02 -20.57 16.14
CA ASP A 16 -5.73 -21.78 16.59
C ASP A 16 -5.11 -23.07 16.02
N ASP A 17 -4.27 -22.97 14.98
CA ASP A 17 -3.57 -24.11 14.40
C ASP A 17 -2.42 -24.61 15.31
N SER A 18 -2.42 -25.91 15.56
CA SER A 18 -1.48 -26.55 16.49
C SER A 18 0.00 -26.40 16.11
N LEU A 19 0.32 -26.30 14.81
CA LEU A 19 1.68 -26.13 14.32
C LEU A 19 2.21 -24.74 14.65
N PHE A 20 1.42 -23.71 14.34
CA PHE A 20 1.78 -22.31 14.58
C PHE A 20 1.76 -21.96 16.07
N ARG A 21 0.81 -22.51 16.83
CA ARG A 21 0.78 -22.35 18.29
C ARG A 21 2.01 -22.94 18.97
N LYS A 22 2.48 -24.12 18.53
CA LYS A 22 3.74 -24.73 19.02
C LYS A 22 4.97 -23.90 18.69
N ALA A 23 4.94 -23.15 17.58
CA ALA A 23 5.96 -22.18 17.21
C ALA A 23 5.84 -20.85 17.98
N GLY A 24 4.90 -20.71 18.92
CA GLY A 24 4.73 -19.50 19.73
C GLY A 24 4.12 -18.33 18.97
N MET A 25 3.41 -18.60 17.86
CA MET A 25 2.60 -17.61 17.16
C MET A 25 1.31 -17.37 17.95
N THR A 26 1.05 -16.11 18.30
CA THR A 26 -0.19 -15.67 18.96
C THR A 26 -0.96 -14.74 18.03
N ARG A 27 -2.25 -14.54 18.30
CA ARG A 27 -3.10 -13.64 17.51
C ARG A 27 -2.51 -12.23 17.47
N GLU A 28 -1.99 -11.76 18.58
CA GLU A 28 -1.40 -10.43 18.75
C GLU A 28 -0.15 -10.27 17.89
N LYS A 29 0.72 -11.28 17.86
CA LYS A 29 1.93 -11.26 17.01
C LYS A 29 1.57 -11.23 15.53
N ILE A 30 0.57 -12.01 15.12
CA ILE A 30 0.13 -12.05 13.73
C ILE A 30 -0.55 -10.74 13.34
N LYS A 31 -1.42 -10.20 14.20
CA LYS A 31 -2.07 -8.90 13.98
C LYS A 31 -1.06 -7.77 13.90
N ALA A 32 -0.07 -7.74 14.80
CA ALA A 32 1.00 -6.74 14.74
C ALA A 32 1.78 -6.82 13.42
N ALA A 33 2.16 -8.03 12.99
CA ALA A 33 2.92 -8.24 11.75
C ALA A 33 2.16 -7.79 10.48
N ILE A 34 0.84 -7.94 10.43
CA ILE A 34 0.04 -7.51 9.26
C ILE A 34 -0.45 -6.07 9.35
N SER A 35 -0.37 -5.44 10.53
CA SER A 35 -0.81 -4.05 10.73
C SER A 35 0.24 -3.07 10.26
N ASP A 36 1.52 -3.46 10.29
CA ASP A 36 2.58 -2.68 9.69
C ASP A 36 2.61 -2.92 8.17
N THR A 37 1.94 -2.05 7.43
CA THR A 37 1.94 -2.10 5.97
C THR A 37 3.18 -1.49 5.36
N SER A 38 4.04 -0.80 6.13
CA SER A 38 5.20 -0.10 5.57
C SER A 38 6.17 -1.07 4.90
N GLU A 39 6.38 -2.26 5.48
CA GLU A 39 7.19 -3.33 4.91
C GLU A 39 6.56 -3.97 3.67
N LEU A 40 5.25 -3.79 3.44
CA LEU A 40 4.53 -4.35 2.29
C LEU A 40 4.61 -3.46 1.05
N LEU A 41 5.01 -2.19 1.21
CA LEU A 41 5.08 -1.22 0.12
C LEU A 41 6.36 -1.34 -0.71
N GLY A 42 7.38 -2.05 -0.20
CA GLY A 42 8.69 -2.16 -0.85
C GLY A 42 9.25 -0.78 -1.17
N ASN A 43 9.61 -0.53 -2.43
CA ASN A 43 10.21 0.73 -2.88
C ASN A 43 9.17 1.71 -3.47
N ALA A 44 7.88 1.58 -3.13
CA ALA A 44 6.84 2.43 -3.72
C ALA A 44 7.10 3.93 -3.51
N GLU A 45 7.61 4.31 -2.33
CA GLU A 45 7.98 5.69 -2.01
C GLU A 45 9.08 6.21 -2.93
N GLU A 46 10.21 5.49 -3.02
CA GLU A 46 11.32 5.84 -3.92
C GLU A 46 10.88 5.95 -5.39
N GLN A 47 9.99 5.06 -5.84
CA GLN A 47 9.46 5.09 -7.20
C GLN A 47 8.62 6.34 -7.45
N ILE A 48 7.77 6.75 -6.50
CA ILE A 48 7.00 7.98 -6.57
C ILE A 48 7.93 9.19 -6.63
N GLU A 49 8.96 9.22 -5.78
CA GLU A 49 9.94 10.30 -5.74
C GLU A 49 10.68 10.45 -7.07
N VAL A 50 11.19 9.35 -7.63
CA VAL A 50 11.89 9.36 -8.92
C VAL A 50 10.98 9.87 -10.04
N VAL A 51 9.72 9.45 -10.08
CA VAL A 51 8.76 9.93 -11.08
C VAL A 51 8.47 11.42 -10.86
N ALA A 52 8.27 11.85 -9.61
CA ALA A 52 8.00 13.24 -9.27
C ALA A 52 9.16 14.17 -9.64
N GLU A 53 10.41 13.76 -9.37
CA GLU A 53 11.59 14.52 -9.76
C GLU A 53 11.71 14.67 -11.27
N ASN A 54 11.52 13.58 -12.01
CA ASN A 54 11.58 13.58 -13.47
C ASN A 54 10.48 14.46 -14.08
N ALA A 55 9.25 14.32 -13.58
CA ALA A 55 8.13 15.17 -13.97
C ALA A 55 8.41 16.65 -13.62
N GLY A 56 8.96 16.93 -12.44
CA GLY A 56 9.32 18.27 -12.00
C GLY A 56 10.31 18.96 -12.94
N ARG A 57 11.29 18.24 -13.49
CA ARG A 57 12.21 18.76 -14.51
C ARG A 57 11.49 19.16 -15.80
N LEU A 58 10.56 18.32 -16.26
CA LEU A 58 9.72 18.60 -17.45
C LEU A 58 8.77 19.78 -17.23
N ILE A 59 8.10 19.83 -16.07
CA ILE A 59 7.19 20.93 -15.68
C ILE A 59 7.96 22.24 -15.62
N ASN A 60 9.14 22.27 -15.01
CA ASN A 60 9.96 23.49 -14.94
C ASN A 60 10.40 23.97 -16.32
N LYS A 61 10.72 23.04 -17.24
CA LYS A 61 11.09 23.37 -18.62
C LYS A 61 9.90 23.92 -19.43
N TYR A 62 8.69 23.40 -19.20
CA TYR A 62 7.46 23.75 -19.92
C TYR A 62 6.40 24.31 -18.98
N LYS A 63 6.77 25.34 -18.21
CA LYS A 63 5.94 25.85 -17.10
C LYS A 63 4.59 26.41 -17.56
N LYS A 64 4.52 26.98 -18.77
CA LYS A 64 3.28 27.56 -19.29
C LYS A 64 2.33 26.47 -19.78
N GLU A 65 2.86 25.48 -20.47
CA GLU A 65 2.13 24.37 -21.06
C GLU A 65 1.62 23.40 -19.99
N SER A 66 2.42 23.15 -18.95
CA SER A 66 2.03 22.31 -17.81
C SER A 66 0.94 22.91 -16.92
N ALA A 67 0.67 24.21 -17.03
CA ALA A 67 -0.43 24.89 -16.32
C ALA A 67 -1.77 24.82 -17.07
N TYR A 68 -1.88 24.03 -18.13
CA TYR A 68 -3.14 23.82 -18.85
C TYR A 68 -4.20 23.17 -17.94
N GLU A 69 -5.35 23.81 -17.85
CA GLU A 69 -6.56 23.22 -17.25
C GLU A 69 -7.63 23.01 -18.33
N PRO A 70 -8.22 21.81 -18.43
CA PRO A 70 -9.32 21.56 -19.37
C PRO A 70 -10.54 22.40 -18.99
N ARG A 71 -10.95 23.35 -19.84
CA ARG A 71 -12.09 24.25 -19.58
C ARG A 71 -13.47 23.68 -19.95
N GLY A 72 -13.60 22.35 -20.05
CA GLY A 72 -14.78 21.70 -20.61
C GLY A 72 -14.89 21.91 -22.12
N ILE A 73 -15.52 20.96 -22.82
CA ILE A 73 -15.96 21.18 -24.20
C ILE A 73 -17.20 22.09 -24.09
N VAL A 74 -17.11 23.32 -24.60
CA VAL A 74 -18.25 24.24 -24.69
C VAL A 74 -19.14 23.88 -25.86
#